data_AF-A0A3M1TBM2-F1
#
_entry.id   AF-A0A3M1TBM2-F1
#
_cell.length_a   1.000
_cell.length_b   1.000
_cell.length_c   1.000
_cell.angle_alpha   90.00
_cell.angle_beta   90.00
_cell.angle_gamma   90.00
#
_symmetry.space_group_name_H-M   'P 1'
#
loop_
_entity.id
_entity.type
_entity.pdbx_description
1 polymer ?
#
loop_
_entity_poly.entity_id
_entity_poly.type
_entity_poly.pdbx_seq_one_letter_code
_entity_poly.pdbx_strand_id
1 'polypeptide(L)'
;MMARHLQDRDVAAGRRAAWLLLAQVVERGVEPATAAALSLAPELAPHLEPPVDFDAQAARHYALFGLAVYPYAGLFLDRDGEAGSPQILAWYERHGFSAPASQSADHVGSLLRFLATLPPDEARAFAETVLLPMLPPLLVAVSREGDPLYEAIFAL
;
A
#
# COMPACT_ATOMS: atom_id res chain seq x y z
N MET A 1 -3.64 16.71 -30.03
CA MET A 1 -4.52 15.64 -29.50
C MET A 1 -3.72 14.38 -29.14
N MET A 2 -2.85 13.87 -30.01
CA MET A 2 -2.05 12.65 -29.76
C MET A 2 -1.07 12.73 -28.57
N ALA A 3 -0.41 13.88 -28.34
CA ALA A 3 0.54 14.06 -27.24
C ALA A 3 -0.11 13.99 -25.84
N ARG A 4 -1.33 14.50 -25.68
CA ARG A 4 -2.09 14.44 -24.43
C ARG A 4 -2.47 13.01 -24.07
N HIS A 5 -2.87 12.21 -25.07
CA HIS A 5 -3.20 10.80 -24.87
C HIS A 5 -2.00 9.93 -24.48
N LEU A 6 -0.80 10.27 -24.96
CA LEU A 6 0.44 9.61 -24.53
C LEU A 6 0.77 9.98 -23.08
N GLN A 7 0.68 11.26 -22.72
CA GLN A 7 0.89 11.74 -21.36
C GLN A 7 -0.10 11.11 -20.36
N ASP A 8 -1.38 11.00 -20.71
CA ASP A 8 -2.41 10.39 -19.85
C ASP A 8 -2.14 8.88 -19.64
N ARG A 9 -1.62 8.20 -20.66
CA ARG A 9 -1.20 6.79 -20.55
C ARG A 9 0.01 6.61 -19.64
N ASP A 10 1.01 7.48 -19.76
CA ASP A 10 2.22 7.41 -18.92
C ASP A 10 1.88 7.67 -17.45
N VAL A 11 0.98 8.62 -17.16
CA VAL A 11 0.49 8.90 -15.81
C VAL A 11 -0.28 7.70 -15.24
N ALA A 12 -1.16 7.08 -16.03
CA ALA A 12 -1.91 5.91 -15.58
C ALA A 12 -0.99 4.70 -15.31
N ALA A 13 0.00 4.49 -16.17
CA ALA A 13 1.00 3.44 -15.99
C ALA A 13 1.87 3.69 -14.74
N GLY A 14 2.33 4.92 -14.54
CA GLY A 14 3.11 5.33 -13.37
C GLY A 14 2.33 5.14 -12.06
N ARG A 15 1.07 5.58 -12.00
CA ARG A 15 0.22 5.38 -10.83
C ARG A 15 0.01 3.89 -10.51
N ARG A 16 -0.26 3.07 -11.53
CA ARG A 16 -0.39 1.62 -11.37
C ARG A 16 0.90 0.99 -10.82
N ALA A 17 2.04 1.40 -11.35
CA ALA A 17 3.35 0.91 -10.88
C ALA A 17 3.60 1.31 -9.42
N ALA A 18 3.28 2.55 -9.03
CA ALA A 18 3.41 3.02 -7.66
C ALA A 18 2.55 2.19 -6.68
N TRP A 19 1.27 1.95 -7.01
CA TRP A 19 0.39 1.12 -6.18
C TRP A 19 0.88 -0.32 -6.03
N LEU A 20 1.40 -0.92 -7.10
CA LEU A 20 1.96 -2.27 -7.02
C LEU A 20 3.27 -2.32 -6.20
N LEU A 21 4.12 -1.31 -6.33
CA LEU A 21 5.34 -1.18 -5.54
C LEU A 21 5.02 -1.08 -4.05
N LEU A 22 4.13 -0.16 -3.67
CA LEU A 22 3.73 0.02 -2.28
C LEU A 22 3.04 -1.23 -1.72
N ALA A 23 2.18 -1.88 -2.51
CA ALA A 23 1.58 -3.14 -2.11
C ALA A 23 2.65 -4.21 -1.81
N GLN A 24 3.63 -4.38 -2.69
CA GLN A 24 4.68 -5.38 -2.50
C GLN A 24 5.52 -5.08 -1.24
N VAL A 25 5.87 -3.82 -1.01
CA VAL A 25 6.66 -3.41 0.17
C VAL A 25 5.90 -3.64 1.47
N VAL A 26 4.60 -3.33 1.52
CA VAL A 26 3.82 -3.57 2.75
C VAL A 26 3.57 -5.06 2.99
N GLU A 27 3.39 -5.85 1.93
CA GLU A 27 3.14 -7.30 2.07
C GLU A 27 4.38 -8.10 2.44
N ARG A 28 5.54 -7.73 1.90
CA ARG A 28 6.76 -8.58 1.93
C ARG A 28 7.99 -7.87 2.48
N GLY A 29 7.91 -6.58 2.75
CA GLY A 29 9.07 -5.76 3.10
C GLY A 29 9.89 -5.32 1.89
N VAL A 30 11.04 -4.74 2.18
CA VAL A 30 11.98 -4.26 1.17
C VAL A 30 12.81 -5.42 0.63
N GLU A 31 12.76 -5.64 -0.68
CA GLU A 31 13.51 -6.63 -1.43
C GLU A 31 14.41 -5.92 -2.45
N PRO A 32 15.41 -6.58 -3.06
CA PRO A 32 16.31 -5.92 -4.00
C PRO A 32 15.60 -5.17 -5.15
N ALA A 33 14.52 -5.75 -5.68
CA ALA A 33 13.74 -5.12 -6.75
C ALA A 33 12.94 -3.90 -6.27
N THR A 34 12.34 -3.96 -5.07
CA THR A 34 11.57 -2.84 -4.53
C THR A 34 12.48 -1.74 -4.02
N ALA A 35 13.62 -2.06 -3.40
CA ALA A 35 14.64 -1.09 -3.00
C ALA A 35 15.14 -0.26 -4.19
N ALA A 36 15.42 -0.90 -5.32
CA ALA A 36 15.85 -0.21 -6.54
C ALA A 36 14.78 0.74 -7.09
N ALA A 37 13.49 0.41 -6.94
CA ALA A 37 12.40 1.28 -7.37
C ALA A 37 12.15 2.43 -6.37
N LEU A 38 12.19 2.13 -5.07
CA LEU A 38 12.02 3.11 -4.00
C LEU A 38 13.14 4.16 -4.00
N SER A 39 14.37 3.79 -4.35
CA SER A 39 15.50 4.74 -4.44
C SER A 39 15.36 5.77 -5.56
N LEU A 40 14.42 5.57 -6.49
CA LEU A 40 14.07 6.57 -7.51
C LEU A 40 13.13 7.65 -7.00
N ALA A 41 12.46 7.44 -5.85
CA ALA A 41 11.60 8.43 -5.22
C ALA A 41 12.43 9.29 -4.24
N PRO A 42 12.61 10.59 -4.49
CA PRO A 42 13.44 11.47 -3.65
C PRO A 42 13.04 11.49 -2.17
N GLU A 43 11.76 11.30 -1.88
CA GLU A 43 11.18 11.30 -0.53
C GLU A 43 11.49 9.99 0.21
N LEU A 44 11.72 8.88 -0.50
CA LEU A 44 11.96 7.56 0.09
C LEU A 44 13.43 7.17 0.08
N ALA A 45 14.20 7.65 -0.89
CA ALA A 45 15.62 7.31 -1.06
C ALA A 45 16.48 7.56 0.20
N PRO A 46 16.28 8.64 1.00
CA PRO A 46 17.05 8.86 2.22
C PRO A 46 16.87 7.78 3.29
N HIS A 47 15.79 7.00 3.21
CA HIS A 47 15.48 5.93 4.17
C HIS A 47 16.07 4.57 3.76
N LEU A 48 16.73 4.50 2.61
CA LEU A 48 17.41 3.32 2.09
C LEU A 48 18.92 3.56 2.08
N GLU A 49 19.58 3.34 3.21
CA GLU A 49 21.03 3.50 3.33
C GLU A 49 21.77 2.45 2.47
N PRO A 50 22.66 2.85 1.54
CA PRO A 50 23.49 1.90 0.79
C PRO A 50 24.76 1.51 1.58
N PRO A 51 25.16 0.21 1.60
CA PRO A 51 24.43 -0.92 1.00
C PRO A 51 23.18 -1.26 1.83
N VAL A 52 22.08 -1.55 1.14
CA VAL A 52 20.82 -1.92 1.81
C VAL A 52 21.00 -3.28 2.49
N ASP A 53 20.89 -3.29 3.81
CA ASP A 53 20.83 -4.52 4.60
C ASP A 53 19.41 -5.10 4.56
N PHE A 54 19.20 -6.06 3.66
CA PHE A 54 17.88 -6.67 3.46
C PHE A 54 17.41 -7.52 4.64
N ASP A 55 18.34 -8.11 5.42
CA ASP A 55 17.97 -8.87 6.61
C ASP A 55 17.47 -7.93 7.71
N ALA A 56 18.14 -6.77 7.89
CA ALA A 56 17.66 -5.73 8.79
C ALA A 56 16.31 -5.16 8.35
N GLN A 57 16.10 -4.95 7.04
CA GLN A 57 14.80 -4.49 6.51
C GLN A 57 13.68 -5.52 6.71
N ALA A 58 13.96 -6.81 6.50
CA ALA A 58 13.00 -7.88 6.76
C ALA A 58 12.65 -7.98 8.25
N ALA A 59 13.65 -7.86 9.15
CA ALA A 59 13.42 -7.84 10.59
C ALA A 59 12.54 -6.65 11.02
N ARG A 60 12.78 -5.46 10.45
CA ARG A 60 11.96 -4.25 10.69
C ARG A 60 10.53 -4.42 10.19
N HIS A 61 10.36 -4.95 8.97
CA HIS A 61 9.04 -5.25 8.41
C HIS A 61 8.26 -6.23 9.31
N TYR A 62 8.90 -7.32 9.73
CA TYR A 62 8.27 -8.29 10.61
C TYR A 62 7.95 -7.72 12.00
N ALA A 63 8.84 -6.92 12.58
CA ALA A 63 8.58 -6.25 13.84
C ALA A 63 7.37 -5.31 13.73
N LEU A 64 7.30 -4.53 12.65
CA LEU A 64 6.20 -3.61 12.42
C LEU A 64 4.90 -4.35 12.13
N PHE A 65 4.80 -5.10 11.02
CA PHE A 65 3.53 -5.67 10.56
C PHE A 65 3.21 -7.07 11.09
N GLY A 66 4.22 -7.80 11.56
CA GLY A 66 4.03 -9.11 12.18
C GLY A 66 3.65 -9.03 13.66
N LEU A 67 4.09 -7.98 14.37
CA LEU A 67 3.97 -7.89 15.83
C LEU A 67 3.24 -6.65 16.35
N ALA A 68 3.45 -5.47 15.75
CA ALA A 68 3.03 -4.20 16.36
C ALA A 68 1.79 -3.56 15.72
N VAL A 69 1.77 -3.47 14.39
CA VAL A 69 0.77 -2.76 13.60
C VAL A 69 0.16 -3.72 12.60
N TYR A 70 -1.09 -4.10 12.81
CA TYR A 70 -1.78 -5.00 11.88
C TYR A 70 -2.48 -4.16 10.79
N PRO A 71 -2.03 -4.20 9.53
CA PRO A 71 -2.44 -3.22 8.53
C PRO A 71 -3.74 -3.61 7.80
N TYR A 72 -4.79 -3.91 8.57
CA TYR A 72 -6.11 -4.32 8.08
C TYR A 72 -7.11 -3.19 8.28
N ALA A 73 -7.87 -2.85 7.24
CA ALA A 73 -8.84 -1.76 7.32
C ALA A 73 -9.88 -1.97 8.43
N GLY A 74 -10.33 -3.22 8.66
CA GLY A 74 -11.29 -3.55 9.70
C GLY A 74 -10.88 -3.08 11.10
N LEU A 75 -9.59 -3.18 11.44
CA LEU A 75 -9.07 -2.75 12.75
C LEU A 75 -9.12 -1.24 12.99
N PHE A 76 -9.23 -0.44 11.92
CA PHE A 76 -9.25 1.01 12.00
C PHE A 76 -10.63 1.61 11.70
N LEU A 77 -11.43 0.93 10.87
CA LEU A 77 -12.69 1.45 10.34
C LEU A 77 -13.91 0.80 10.97
N ASP A 78 -13.80 -0.44 11.42
CA ASP A 78 -14.89 -1.12 12.09
C ASP A 78 -14.85 -0.81 13.58
N ARG A 79 -16.02 -0.44 14.13
CA ARG A 79 -16.18 -0.22 15.57
C ARG A 79 -15.89 -1.49 16.36
N ASP A 80 -16.19 -2.65 15.78
CA ASP A 80 -16.00 -3.96 16.40
C ASP A 80 -14.66 -4.59 15.97
N GLY A 81 -13.92 -3.96 15.05
CA GLY A 81 -12.59 -4.39 14.61
C GLY A 81 -12.56 -5.64 13.73
N GLU A 82 -13.67 -6.00 13.07
CA GLU A 82 -13.76 -7.23 12.28
C GLU A 82 -13.03 -7.10 10.94
N ALA A 83 -12.15 -8.07 10.65
CA ALA A 83 -11.41 -8.14 9.39
C ALA A 83 -12.29 -8.64 8.23
N GLY A 84 -12.04 -8.12 7.03
CA GLY A 84 -12.65 -8.60 5.78
C GLY A 84 -13.89 -7.83 5.31
N SER A 85 -14.07 -6.59 5.80
CA SER A 85 -15.25 -5.73 5.63
C SER A 85 -16.08 -6.02 4.36
N PRO A 86 -17.37 -6.40 4.47
CA PRO A 86 -18.23 -6.80 3.33
C PRO A 86 -18.26 -5.80 2.16
N GLN A 87 -18.11 -4.51 2.47
CA GLN A 87 -18.01 -3.44 1.47
C GLN A 87 -16.81 -3.62 0.52
N ILE A 88 -15.66 -4.09 1.02
CA ILE A 88 -14.44 -4.33 0.23
C ILE A 88 -14.65 -5.54 -0.67
N LEU A 89 -15.26 -6.60 -0.15
CA LEU A 89 -15.60 -7.80 -0.93
C LEU A 89 -16.58 -7.47 -2.06
N ALA A 90 -17.57 -6.60 -1.82
CA ALA A 90 -18.50 -6.14 -2.85
C ALA A 90 -17.80 -5.34 -3.97
N TRP A 91 -16.78 -4.54 -3.62
CA TRP A 91 -15.92 -3.90 -4.62
C TRP A 91 -15.16 -4.93 -5.44
N TYR A 92 -14.55 -5.92 -4.80
CA TYR A 92 -13.78 -6.96 -5.48
C TYR A 92 -14.65 -7.77 -6.45
N GLU A 93 -15.81 -8.23 -5.98
CA GLU A 93 -16.77 -9.00 -6.79
C GLU A 93 -17.20 -8.24 -8.04
N ARG A 94 -17.55 -6.95 -7.91
CA ARG A 94 -17.97 -6.11 -9.04
C ARG A 94 -16.92 -6.01 -10.15
N HIS A 95 -15.64 -6.09 -9.80
CA HIS A 95 -14.52 -5.93 -10.73
C HIS A 95 -13.83 -7.26 -11.06
N GLY A 96 -14.36 -8.39 -10.61
CA GLY A 96 -13.75 -9.71 -10.82
C GLY A 96 -12.36 -9.83 -10.21
N PHE A 97 -12.09 -9.10 -9.12
CA PHE A 97 -10.81 -9.13 -8.42
C PHE A 97 -10.85 -10.17 -7.28
N SER A 98 -9.72 -10.84 -7.07
CA SER A 98 -9.50 -11.73 -5.92
C SER A 98 -8.23 -11.32 -5.20
N ALA A 99 -8.32 -11.07 -3.89
CA ALA A 99 -7.14 -10.81 -3.07
C ALA A 99 -6.22 -12.04 -3.00
N PRO A 100 -4.91 -11.84 -2.74
CA PRO A 100 -4.00 -12.95 -2.49
C PRO A 100 -4.49 -13.82 -1.32
N ALA A 101 -4.47 -15.14 -1.48
CA ALA A 101 -4.97 -16.08 -0.45
C ALA A 101 -4.16 -16.05 0.86
N SER A 102 -2.95 -15.48 0.84
CA SER A 102 -2.06 -15.37 2.00
C SER A 102 -2.46 -14.26 2.98
N GLN A 103 -3.42 -13.40 2.63
CA GLN A 103 -3.80 -12.25 3.45
C GLN A 103 -5.31 -11.97 3.38
N SER A 104 -5.82 -11.24 4.37
CA SER A 104 -7.22 -10.80 4.37
C SER A 104 -7.50 -9.82 3.23
N ALA A 105 -8.75 -9.79 2.77
CA ALA A 105 -9.21 -8.89 1.72
C ALA A 105 -9.03 -7.40 2.08
N ASP A 106 -9.04 -7.08 3.37
CA ASP A 106 -8.89 -5.72 3.90
C ASP A 106 -7.45 -5.37 4.31
N HIS A 107 -6.48 -6.26 4.06
CA HIS A 107 -5.07 -5.95 4.21
C HIS A 107 -4.68 -4.79 3.27
N VAL A 108 -3.96 -3.78 3.75
CA VAL A 108 -3.64 -2.58 2.95
C VAL A 108 -2.92 -2.93 1.64
N GLY A 109 -2.08 -3.97 1.63
CA GLY A 109 -1.48 -4.51 0.40
C GLY A 109 -2.51 -4.98 -0.63
N SER A 110 -3.56 -5.69 -0.20
CA SER A 110 -4.68 -6.11 -1.07
C SER A 110 -5.40 -4.90 -1.65
N LEU A 111 -5.64 -3.87 -0.82
CA LEU A 111 -6.33 -2.65 -1.22
C LEU A 111 -5.52 -1.88 -2.27
N LEU A 112 -4.20 -1.76 -2.09
CA LEU A 112 -3.29 -1.13 -3.05
C LEU A 112 -3.21 -1.92 -4.36
N ARG A 113 -3.15 -3.25 -4.30
CA ARG A 113 -3.22 -4.10 -5.51
C ARG A 113 -4.52 -3.88 -6.28
N PHE A 114 -5.63 -3.80 -5.56
CA PHE A 114 -6.92 -3.56 -6.19
C PHE A 114 -6.99 -2.17 -6.83
N LEU A 115 -6.53 -1.12 -6.13
CA LEU A 115 -6.41 0.23 -6.69
C LEU A 115 -5.61 0.27 -7.99
N ALA A 116 -4.56 -0.55 -8.10
CA ALA A 116 -3.75 -0.66 -9.30
C ALA A 116 -4.51 -1.25 -10.52
N THR A 117 -5.67 -1.88 -10.30
CA THR A 117 -6.52 -2.44 -11.37
C THR A 117 -7.65 -1.53 -11.81
N LEU A 118 -7.98 -0.51 -11.00
CA LEU A 118 -9.15 0.33 -11.25
C LEU A 118 -8.87 1.47 -12.25
N PRO A 119 -9.87 1.85 -13.07
CA PRO A 119 -9.89 3.13 -13.78
C PRO A 119 -9.74 4.31 -12.81
N PRO A 120 -9.25 5.49 -13.26
CA PRO A 120 -8.98 6.63 -12.37
C PRO A 120 -10.16 7.05 -11.47
N ASP A 121 -11.38 7.13 -12.02
CA ASP A 121 -12.55 7.61 -11.29
C ASP A 121 -13.00 6.60 -10.21
N GLU A 122 -12.95 5.31 -10.54
CA GLU A 122 -13.26 4.22 -9.60
C GLU A 122 -12.16 4.07 -8.55
N ALA A 123 -10.89 4.22 -8.94
CA ALA A 123 -9.77 4.22 -8.01
C ALA A 123 -9.91 5.34 -6.98
N ARG A 124 -10.31 6.54 -7.42
CA ARG A 124 -10.61 7.65 -6.53
C ARG A 124 -11.77 7.34 -5.59
N ALA A 125 -12.90 6.84 -6.11
CA ALA A 125 -14.05 6.50 -5.29
C ALA A 125 -13.72 5.40 -4.25
N PHE A 126 -12.96 4.38 -4.64
CA PHE A 126 -12.50 3.34 -3.74
C PHE A 126 -11.54 3.89 -2.68
N ALA A 127 -10.57 4.73 -3.08
CA ALA A 127 -9.64 5.35 -2.14
C ALA A 127 -10.37 6.22 -1.12
N GLU A 128 -11.32 7.06 -1.54
CA GLU A 128 -12.10 7.93 -0.66
C GLU A 128 -12.97 7.16 0.33
N THR A 129 -13.48 5.99 -0.06
CA THR A 129 -14.39 5.18 0.77
C THR A 129 -13.69 4.18 1.67
N VAL A 130 -12.50 3.69 1.30
CA VAL A 130 -11.81 2.61 2.01
C VAL A 130 -10.42 3.03 2.49
N LEU A 131 -9.55 3.49 1.58
CA LEU A 131 -8.14 3.71 1.90
C LEU A 131 -7.91 5.00 2.72
N LEU A 132 -8.45 6.14 2.28
CA LEU A 132 -8.26 7.42 2.95
C LEU A 132 -8.79 7.43 4.40
N PRO A 133 -9.93 6.81 4.74
CA PRO A 133 -10.36 6.70 6.13
C PRO A 133 -9.40 5.94 7.04
N MET A 134 -8.69 4.92 6.52
CA MET A 134 -7.79 4.10 7.35
C MET A 134 -6.36 4.65 7.42
N LEU A 135 -5.94 5.48 6.45
CA LEU A 135 -4.56 5.97 6.38
C LEU A 135 -4.15 6.82 7.60
N PRO A 136 -4.92 7.81 8.08
CA PRO A 136 -4.51 8.59 9.25
C PRO A 136 -4.26 7.76 10.52
N PRO A 137 -5.17 6.86 10.97
CA PRO A 137 -4.90 6.05 12.14
C PRO A 137 -3.80 5.02 11.91
N LEU A 138 -3.66 4.47 10.70
CA LEU A 138 -2.55 3.59 10.34
C LEU A 138 -1.20 4.32 10.44
N LEU A 139 -1.10 5.53 9.88
CA LEU A 139 0.10 6.36 9.95
C LEU A 139 0.44 6.67 11.42
N VAL A 140 -0.54 7.02 12.26
CA VAL A 140 -0.31 7.22 13.69
C VAL A 140 0.22 5.95 14.37
N ALA A 141 -0.28 4.77 14.01
CA ALA A 141 0.19 3.50 14.55
C ALA A 141 1.65 3.22 14.11
N VAL A 142 1.95 3.40 12.82
CA VAL A 142 3.32 3.23 12.27
C VAL A 142 4.29 4.22 12.89
N SER A 143 3.92 5.50 13.02
CA SER A 143 4.77 6.54 13.63
C SER A 143 5.08 6.30 15.10
N ARG A 144 4.26 5.52 15.82
CA ARG A 144 4.55 5.16 17.22
C ARG A 144 5.65 4.10 17.33
N GLU A 145 5.76 3.24 16.33
CA GLU A 145 6.82 2.23 16.25
C GLU A 145 8.15 2.83 15.76
N GLY A 146 8.12 4.03 15.17
CA GLY A 146 9.32 4.82 14.86
C GLY A 146 10.12 4.28 13.67
N ASP A 147 9.46 3.62 12.71
CA ASP A 147 10.13 3.17 11.48
C ASP A 147 10.07 4.26 10.40
N PRO A 148 11.18 4.99 10.13
CA PRO A 148 11.16 6.16 9.26
C PRO A 148 10.83 5.84 7.79
N LEU A 149 11.09 4.61 7.32
CA LEU A 149 10.76 4.25 5.94
C LEU A 149 9.24 4.06 5.78
N TYR A 150 8.62 3.31 6.70
CA TYR A 150 7.18 3.06 6.61
C TYR A 150 6.37 4.33 6.96
N GLU A 151 6.86 5.16 7.87
CA GLU A 151 6.30 6.50 8.09
C GLU A 151 6.28 7.32 6.80
N ALA A 152 7.42 7.39 6.09
CA ALA A 152 7.51 8.11 4.82
C ALA A 152 6.57 7.53 3.76
N ILE A 153 6.48 6.20 3.65
CA ILE A 153 5.58 5.51 2.71
C ILE A 153 4.11 5.89 2.93
N PHE A 154 3.63 5.92 4.17
CA PHE A 154 2.23 6.24 4.46
C PHE A 154 1.93 7.74 4.51
N ALA A 155 2.95 8.59 4.39
CA ALA A 155 2.81 10.04 4.35
C ALA A 155 2.79 10.63 2.92
N LEU A 156 3.00 9.81 1.88
CA LEU A 156 2.89 10.19 0.46
C LEU A 156 1.45 10.50 0.04
#